data_AF-A0A659UF06-F1
#
_entry.id   AF-A0A659UF06-F1
#
_cell.length_a   1.000
_cell.length_b   1.000
_cell.length_c   1.000
_cell.angle_alpha   90.00
_cell.angle_beta   90.00
_cell.angle_gamma   90.00
#
_symmetry.space_group_name_H-M   'P 1'
#
loop_
_entity.id
_entity.type
_entity.pdbx_description
1 polymer ?
#
loop_
_entity_poly.entity_id
_entity_poly.type
_entity_poly.pdbx_seq_one_letter_code
_entity_poly.pdbx_strand_id
1 'polypeptide(L)'
;NDSIALTVNGAPHSGGYSNQVNGSDLVDSPLEITNTGKTPLQAVVTTVASPIQPLPAGGDGFTISRTYYKLDGTEANVTEATQNERYVVVLKVT
;
A
#
# COMPACT_ATOMS: atom_id res chain seq x y z
N ASN A 1 19.94 -25.27 -6.20
CA ASN A 1 19.41 -24.47 -5.08
C ASN A 1 19.97 -24.90 -3.73
N ASP A 2 20.55 -26.10 -3.59
CA ASP A 2 21.13 -26.59 -2.32
C ASP A 2 22.40 -25.86 -1.84
N SER A 3 22.85 -24.83 -2.56
CA SER A 3 23.97 -23.96 -2.14
C SER A 3 23.52 -22.79 -1.26
N ILE A 4 22.21 -22.51 -1.18
CA ILE A 4 21.66 -21.50 -0.28
C ILE A 4 21.48 -22.12 1.09
N ALA A 5 22.12 -21.52 2.10
CA ALA A 5 22.00 -21.91 3.50
C ALA A 5 21.58 -20.69 4.31
N LEU A 6 20.43 -20.79 4.96
CA LEU A 6 19.86 -19.75 5.80
C LEU A 6 19.58 -20.29 7.20
N THR A 7 19.45 -19.38 8.17
CA THR A 7 18.63 -19.63 9.36
C THR A 7 17.41 -18.74 9.31
N VAL A 8 16.22 -19.30 9.58
CA VAL A 8 14.95 -18.59 9.69
C VAL A 8 14.48 -18.73 11.13
N ASN A 9 14.44 -17.63 11.89
CA ASN A 9 14.16 -17.64 13.33
C ASN A 9 15.00 -18.68 14.09
N GLY A 10 16.30 -18.77 13.75
CA GLY A 10 17.24 -19.73 14.33
C GLY A 10 17.13 -21.17 13.80
N ALA A 11 16.10 -21.53 13.04
CA ALA A 11 15.96 -22.85 12.43
C ALA A 11 16.74 -22.94 11.10
N PRO A 12 17.55 -24.00 10.88
CA PRO A 12 18.24 -24.19 9.60
C PRO A 12 17.27 -24.34 8.43
N HIS A 13 17.54 -23.65 7.32
CA HIS A 13 16.79 -23.73 6.07
C HIS A 13 17.75 -23.85 4.87
N SER A 14 17.44 -24.77 3.96
CA SER A 14 18.22 -24.97 2.73
C SER A 14 17.40 -24.57 1.51
N GLY A 15 18.04 -23.92 0.54
CA GLY A 15 17.38 -23.41 -0.65
C GLY A 15 16.75 -22.02 -0.46
N GLY A 16 16.04 -21.57 -1.50
CA GLY A 16 15.33 -20.29 -1.46
C GLY A 16 14.28 -20.24 -0.36
N TYR A 17 14.05 -19.05 0.20
CA TYR A 17 13.00 -18.79 1.19
C TYR A 17 12.01 -17.77 0.63
N SER A 18 10.72 -18.06 0.76
CA SER A 18 9.63 -17.16 0.41
C SER A 18 8.52 -17.37 1.42
N ASN A 19 8.06 -16.27 2.02
CA ASN A 19 6.97 -16.30 2.99
C ASN A 19 6.19 -14.99 2.94
N GLN A 20 4.93 -15.06 3.32
CA GLN A 20 4.07 -13.91 3.56
C GLN A 20 3.62 -13.95 5.01
N VAL A 21 3.73 -12.81 5.70
CA VAL A 21 3.42 -12.66 7.13
C VAL A 21 2.58 -11.41 7.30
N ASN A 22 1.59 -11.45 8.19
CA ASN A 22 0.81 -10.25 8.50
C ASN A 22 1.66 -9.26 9.30
N GLY A 23 1.38 -7.97 9.13
CA GLY A 23 2.10 -6.92 9.86
C GLY A 23 1.91 -7.03 11.38
N SER A 24 0.73 -7.44 11.85
CA SER A 24 0.46 -7.68 13.28
C SER A 24 1.38 -8.76 13.86
N ASP A 25 1.54 -9.86 13.12
CA ASP A 25 2.30 -11.01 13.58
C ASP A 25 3.79 -10.68 13.69
N LEU A 26 4.29 -9.76 12.85
CA LEU A 26 5.67 -9.26 12.91
C LEU A 26 5.95 -8.33 14.10
N VAL A 27 4.92 -7.66 14.63
CA VAL A 27 5.07 -6.83 15.84
C VAL A 27 5.25 -7.74 17.06
N ASP A 28 4.46 -8.80 17.14
CA ASP A 28 4.50 -9.75 18.24
C ASP A 28 5.65 -10.76 18.11
N SER A 29 6.05 -11.08 16.88
CA SER A 29 7.06 -12.09 16.55
C SER A 29 7.88 -11.69 15.34
N PRO A 30 9.00 -10.97 15.54
CA PRO A 30 9.89 -10.55 14.46
C PRO A 30 10.41 -11.74 13.64
N LEU A 31 10.53 -11.55 12.32
CA LEU A 31 11.15 -12.51 11.41
C LEU A 31 12.64 -12.20 11.26
N GLU A 32 13.49 -13.12 11.70
CA GLU A 32 14.94 -13.08 11.50
C GLU A 32 15.37 -14.04 10.38
N ILE A 33 16.14 -13.53 9.41
CA ILE A 33 16.72 -14.33 8.34
C ILE A 33 18.22 -14.05 8.27
N THR A 34 19.04 -15.08 8.43
CA THR A 34 20.50 -14.98 8.39
C THR A 34 21.03 -15.80 7.23
N ASN A 35 21.93 -15.24 6.42
CA ASN A 35 22.68 -16.01 5.44
C ASN A 35 23.86 -16.70 6.13
N THR A 36 23.82 -18.03 6.22
CA THR A 36 24.90 -18.86 6.80
C THR A 36 25.77 -19.49 5.71
N GLY A 37 25.49 -19.21 4.43
CA GLY A 37 26.29 -19.63 3.29
C GLY A 37 27.52 -18.75 3.06
N LYS A 38 28.40 -19.20 2.16
CA LYS A 38 29.63 -18.48 1.79
C LYS A 38 29.43 -17.46 0.66
N THR A 39 28.28 -17.49 -0.01
CA THR A 39 27.95 -16.63 -1.14
C THR A 39 26.96 -15.56 -0.71
N PRO A 40 27.16 -14.28 -1.09
CA PRO A 40 26.14 -13.25 -0.92
C PRO A 40 24.83 -13.63 -1.59
N LEU A 41 23.71 -13.22 -1.00
CA LEU A 41 22.36 -13.50 -1.49
C LEU A 41 21.58 -12.18 -1.60
N GLN A 42 20.66 -12.11 -2.56
CA GLN A 42 19.71 -11.02 -2.67
C GLN A 42 18.48 -11.32 -1.80
N ALA A 43 18.08 -10.36 -0.98
CA ALA A 43 16.81 -10.38 -0.27
C ALA A 43 15.90 -9.29 -0.85
N VAL A 44 14.65 -9.64 -1.10
CA VAL A 44 13.62 -8.70 -1.55
C VAL A 44 12.49 -8.73 -0.53
N VAL A 45 12.10 -7.55 -0.05
CA VAL A 45 11.01 -7.37 0.90
C VAL A 45 9.97 -6.46 0.25
N THR A 46 8.72 -6.90 0.26
CA THR A 46 7.59 -6.14 -0.26
C THR A 46 6.57 -5.94 0.84
N THR A 47 6.17 -4.69 1.07
CA THR A 47 5.17 -4.31 2.06
C THR A 47 3.93 -3.78 1.39
N VAL A 48 2.75 -4.21 1.83
CA VAL A 48 1.46 -3.73 1.33
C VAL A 48 0.61 -3.29 2.53
N ALA A 49 0.18 -2.04 2.53
CA ALA A 49 -0.70 -1.48 3.54
C ALA A 49 -1.50 -0.30 2.98
N SER A 50 -2.69 -0.07 3.53
CA SER A 50 -3.42 1.18 3.31
C SER A 50 -2.83 2.29 4.20
N PRO A 51 -2.64 3.51 3.68
CA PRO A 51 -2.11 4.60 4.48
C PRO A 51 -3.14 5.06 5.53
N ILE A 52 -2.67 5.41 6.73
CA ILE A 52 -3.52 5.90 7.84
C ILE A 52 -4.10 7.29 7.58
N GLN A 53 -3.44 8.07 6.74
CA GLN A 53 -3.85 9.39 6.31
C GLN A 53 -3.94 9.39 4.77
N PRO A 54 -4.85 10.18 4.18
CA PRO A 54 -4.85 10.38 2.75
C PRO A 54 -3.47 10.81 2.27
N LEU A 55 -3.03 10.24 1.14
CA LEU A 55 -1.84 10.73 0.49
C LEU A 55 -2.03 12.20 0.09
N PRO A 56 -0.97 13.02 0.06
CA PRO A 56 -1.04 14.34 -0.51
C PRO A 56 -1.67 14.31 -1.91
N ALA A 57 -2.44 15.33 -2.25
CA ALA A 57 -2.96 15.46 -3.61
C ALA A 57 -1.79 15.46 -4.61
N GLY A 58 -1.88 14.61 -5.62
CA GLY A 58 -0.83 14.45 -6.61
C GLY A 58 -1.32 13.68 -7.82
N GLY A 59 -0.45 13.59 -8.82
CA GLY A 59 -0.66 12.83 -10.05
C GLY A 59 0.64 12.79 -10.84
N ASP A 60 0.86 11.71 -11.59
CA ASP A 60 1.97 11.60 -12.52
C ASP A 60 1.42 11.78 -13.94
N GLY A 61 1.92 12.79 -14.65
CA GLY A 61 1.47 13.17 -15.99
C GLY A 61 0.17 13.99 -16.07
N PHE A 62 -0.78 13.79 -15.15
CA PHE A 62 -2.07 14.52 -15.14
C PHE A 62 -2.47 14.98 -13.74
N THR A 63 -3.22 16.07 -13.67
CA THR A 63 -3.94 16.54 -12.48
C THR A 63 -5.42 16.20 -12.60
N ILE A 64 -6.02 15.72 -11.51
CA ILE A 64 -7.47 15.55 -11.40
C ILE A 64 -8.05 16.43 -10.30
N SER A 65 -9.17 17.08 -10.60
CA SER A 65 -9.97 17.81 -9.61
C SER A 65 -11.45 17.44 -9.73
N ARG A 66 -12.19 17.61 -8.63
CA ARG A 66 -13.61 17.30 -8.53
C ARG A 66 -14.34 18.48 -7.92
N THR A 67 -15.37 18.93 -8.60
CA THR A 67 -16.26 20.00 -8.13
C THR A 67 -17.71 19.52 -8.16
N TYR A 68 -18.51 19.96 -7.19
CA TYR A 68 -19.90 19.59 -7.03
C TYR A 68 -20.79 20.78 -7.34
N TYR A 69 -21.89 20.54 -8.04
CA TYR A 69 -22.86 21.56 -8.39
C TYR A 69 -24.28 21.08 -8.09
N LYS A 70 -25.19 22.01 -7.87
CA LYS A 70 -26.64 21.77 -7.95
C LYS A 70 -27.05 21.61 -9.42
N LEU A 71 -28.27 21.13 -9.65
CA LEU A 71 -28.81 20.97 -11.01
C LEU A 71 -28.94 22.29 -11.78
N ASP A 72 -29.01 23.43 -11.09
CA ASP A 72 -29.03 24.76 -11.70
C ASP A 72 -27.63 25.31 -12.05
N GLY A 73 -26.57 24.54 -11.77
CA GLY A 73 -25.19 24.90 -12.06
C GLY A 73 -24.48 25.73 -10.98
N THR A 74 -25.14 26.06 -9.87
CA THR A 74 -24.47 26.69 -8.71
C THR A 74 -23.58 25.69 -7.99
N GLU A 75 -22.39 26.12 -7.53
CA GLU A 75 -21.47 25.24 -6.80
C GLU A 75 -22.06 24.82 -5.45
N ALA A 76 -21.84 23.57 -5.07
CA ALA A 76 -22.39 22.95 -3.87
C ALA A 76 -21.27 22.49 -2.93
N ASN A 77 -21.43 22.78 -1.63
CA ASN A 77 -20.62 22.16 -0.59
C ASN A 77 -21.15 20.75 -0.30
N VAL A 78 -20.40 19.72 -0.70
CA VAL A 78 -20.80 18.32 -0.51
C VAL A 78 -20.89 17.90 0.97
N THR A 79 -20.23 18.63 1.88
CA THR A 79 -20.30 18.34 3.33
C THR A 79 -21.66 18.69 3.94
N GLU A 80 -22.50 19.44 3.22
CA GLU A 80 -23.85 19.88 3.63
C GLU A 80 -24.95 19.17 2.83
N ALA A 81 -24.64 18.04 2.20
CA ALA A 81 -25.58 17.34 1.32
C ALA A 81 -26.86 16.90 2.05
N THR A 82 -28.01 17.12 1.41
CA THR A 82 -29.32 16.71 1.96
C THR A 82 -29.84 15.45 1.30
N GLN A 83 -30.64 14.67 2.04
CA GLN A 83 -31.20 13.43 1.52
C GLN A 83 -32.10 13.71 0.30
N ASN A 84 -31.95 12.90 -0.74
CA ASN A 84 -32.69 12.98 -2.01
C ASN A 84 -32.42 14.24 -2.86
N GLU A 85 -31.51 15.13 -2.44
CA GLU A 85 -31.05 16.23 -3.29
C GLU A 85 -30.06 15.69 -4.34
N ARG A 86 -30.19 16.21 -5.58
CA ARG A 86 -29.41 15.75 -6.74
C ARG A 86 -28.29 16.74 -7.01
N TYR A 87 -27.09 16.20 -7.22
CA TYR A 87 -25.90 16.99 -7.52
C TYR A 87 -25.28 16.54 -8.84
N VAL A 88 -24.61 17.46 -9.52
CA VAL A 88 -23.75 17.20 -10.67
C VAL A 88 -22.31 17.19 -10.18
N VAL A 89 -21.59 16.11 -10.46
CA VAL A 89 -20.16 15.99 -10.14
C VAL A 89 -19.36 16.16 -11.41
N VAL A 90 -18.52 17.18 -11.44
CA VAL A 90 -17.64 17.45 -12.58
C VAL A 90 -16.23 17.01 -12.20
N LEU A 91 -15.68 16.07 -12.98
CA LEU A 91 -14.27 15.72 -12.92
C LEU A 91 -13.54 16.47 -14.02
N LYS A 92 -12.49 17.19 -13.64
CA LYS A 92 -11.59 17.85 -14.59
C LYS A 92 -10.23 17.17 -14.53
N VAL A 93 -9.78 16.68 -15.69
CA VAL A 93 -8.46 16.06 -15.89
C VAL A 93 -7.65 16.96 -16.83
N THR A 94 -6.42 17.30 -16.46
CA THR A 94 -5.51 18.16 -17.25
C THR A 94 -4.09 17.64 -17.20
#